data_AF-A0AAV1LR90-F1
#
_entry.id   AF-A0AAV1LR90-F1
#
_cell.length_a   1.000
_cell.length_b   1.000
_cell.length_c   1.000
_cell.angle_alpha   90.00
_cell.angle_beta   90.00
_cell.angle_gamma   90.00
#
_symmetry.space_group_name_H-M   'P 1'
#
loop_
_entity.id
_entity.type
_entity.pdbx_description
1 polymer ?
#
loop_
_entity_poly.entity_id
_entity_poly.type
_entity_poly.pdbx_seq_one_letter_code
_entity_poly.pdbx_strand_id
1 'polypeptide(L)'
;MFLKYDIKCPTNITSNDQIGFGVAKWSHIKEFYETDNTNPNFVFAPCLKQEHLNPNTKQKMKVKLAAQVLSHSVAAGIYAKISQGELSSEAVTTANVIANMD
;
A
#
# COMPACT_ATOMS: atom_id res chain seq x y z
N MET A 1 -7.41 7.70 9.72
CA MET A 1 -6.45 7.31 8.67
C MET A 1 -5.46 6.37 9.33
N PHE A 2 -5.23 5.20 8.74
CA PHE A 2 -4.46 4.12 9.37
C PHE A 2 -2.95 4.41 9.40
N LEU A 3 -2.41 5.05 8.36
CA LEU A 3 -1.12 5.75 8.42
C LEU A 3 -1.35 7.25 8.60
N LYS A 4 -1.15 7.76 9.82
CA LYS A 4 -1.24 9.21 10.11
C LYS A 4 0.00 9.97 9.64
N TYR A 5 1.12 9.28 9.51
CA TYR A 5 2.41 9.84 9.15
C TYR A 5 3.09 8.98 8.09
N ASP A 6 3.90 9.60 7.25
CA ASP A 6 4.76 8.91 6.30
C ASP A 6 5.84 8.14 7.06
N ILE A 7 6.10 6.90 6.65
CA ILE A 7 7.08 6.03 7.30
C ILE A 7 8.31 5.95 6.41
N LYS A 8 9.46 6.35 6.93
CA LYS A 8 10.75 6.14 6.26
C LYS A 8 11.25 4.73 6.56
N CYS A 9 11.60 3.98 5.53
CA CYS A 9 12.10 2.62 5.66
C CYS A 9 13.45 2.47 4.95
N PRO A 10 14.43 1.80 5.57
CA PRO A 10 15.65 1.43 4.87
C PRO A 10 15.29 0.45 3.74
N THR A 11 15.92 0.63 2.58
CA THR A 11 15.82 -0.31 1.47
C THR A 11 17.04 -1.22 1.44
N ASN A 12 16.91 -2.38 0.80
CA ASN A 12 18.04 -3.31 0.60
C ASN A 12 19.01 -2.84 -0.50
N ILE A 13 18.88 -1.60 -0.98
CA ILE A 13 19.73 -1.03 -2.02
C ILE A 13 20.82 -0.22 -1.31
N THR A 14 22.05 -0.70 -1.41
CA THR A 14 23.23 -0.02 -0.87
C THR A 14 24.01 0.61 -2.02
N SER A 15 24.31 1.90 -1.93
CA SER A 15 25.25 2.58 -2.84
C SER A 15 26.37 3.19 -2.01
N ASN A 16 27.62 2.81 -2.29
CA ASN A 16 28.81 3.26 -1.55
C ASN A 16 28.65 3.14 0.00
N ASP A 17 28.26 1.97 0.49
CA ASP A 17 27.98 1.70 1.92
C ASP A 17 26.88 2.55 2.58
N GLN A 18 26.12 3.33 1.81
CA GLN A 18 24.94 4.04 2.30
C GLN A 18 23.67 3.24 2.00
N ILE A 19 22.86 3.02 3.04
CA ILE A 19 21.53 2.41 2.94
C ILE A 19 20.59 3.41 2.28
N GLY A 20 19.95 3.02 1.18
CA GLY A 20 18.89 3.80 0.56
C GLY A 20 17.67 3.91 1.48
N PHE A 21 16.94 5.02 1.42
CA PHE A 21 15.70 5.19 2.16
C PHE A 21 14.51 5.36 1.22
N GLY A 22 13.48 4.56 1.44
CA GLY A 22 12.18 4.70 0.81
C GLY A 22 11.18 5.33 1.77
N VAL A 23 10.08 5.89 1.24
CA VAL A 23 9.00 6.44 2.05
C VAL A 23 7.70 5.72 1.74
N ALA A 24 7.14 5.02 2.73
CA ALA A 24 5.81 4.45 2.65
C ALA A 24 4.77 5.52 2.99
N LYS A 25 3.92 5.82 2.00
CA LYS A 25 2.88 6.86 2.07
C LYS A 25 1.49 6.26 1.98
N TRP A 26 0.53 6.89 2.66
CA TRP A 26 -0.88 6.54 2.53
C TRP A 26 -1.45 6.88 1.14
N SER A 27 -0.90 7.88 0.46
CA SER A 27 -1.30 8.25 -0.90
C SER A 27 -1.15 7.09 -1.89
N HIS A 28 -0.06 6.32 -1.79
CA HIS A 28 0.16 5.17 -2.67
C HIS A 28 -0.95 4.12 -2.55
N ILE A 29 -1.52 3.91 -1.36
CA ILE A 29 -2.63 2.96 -1.13
C ILE A 29 -3.93 3.50 -1.74
N LYS A 30 -4.16 4.82 -1.68
CA LYS A 30 -5.31 5.45 -2.33
C LYS A 30 -5.23 5.35 -3.84
N GLU A 31 -4.10 5.70 -4.42
CA GLU A 31 -3.85 5.61 -5.87
C GLU A 31 -3.99 4.16 -6.36
N PHE A 32 -3.45 3.20 -5.61
CA PHE A 32 -3.64 1.78 -5.89
C PHE A 32 -5.13 1.40 -5.89
N TYR A 33 -5.91 1.79 -4.87
CA TYR A 33 -7.34 1.50 -4.82
C TYR A 33 -8.10 2.09 -6.02
N GLU A 34 -7.82 3.34 -6.38
CA GLU A 34 -8.48 4.01 -7.51
C GLU A 34 -8.17 3.29 -8.84
N THR A 35 -6.92 2.88 -9.01
CA THR A 35 -6.46 2.19 -10.23
C THR A 35 -6.98 0.76 -10.31
N ASP A 36 -6.93 0.00 -9.21
CA ASP A 36 -7.37 -1.39 -9.14
C ASP A 36 -8.89 -1.52 -9.29
N ASN A 37 -9.65 -0.60 -8.67
CA ASN A 37 -11.10 -0.60 -8.75
C ASN A 37 -11.64 -0.17 -10.14
N THR A 38 -10.82 0.49 -10.95
CA THR A 38 -11.15 0.87 -12.33
C THR A 38 -10.72 -0.20 -13.34
N ASN A 39 -9.98 -1.22 -12.91
CA ASN A 39 -9.48 -2.27 -13.80
C ASN A 39 -10.63 -3.18 -14.28
N PRO A 40 -10.97 -3.19 -15.58
CA PRO A 40 -12.12 -3.95 -16.08
C PRO A 40 -11.89 -5.46 -16.11
N ASN A 41 -10.62 -5.91 -16.04
CA ASN A 41 -10.26 -7.30 -16.24
C ASN A 41 -10.12 -8.07 -14.92
N PHE A 42 -9.45 -7.49 -13.93
CA PHE A 42 -9.13 -8.16 -12.67
C PHE A 42 -8.82 -7.16 -11.57
N VAL A 43 -9.38 -7.40 -10.37
CA VAL A 43 -9.15 -6.61 -9.16
C VAL A 43 -8.22 -7.39 -8.25
N PHE A 44 -7.05 -6.85 -7.95
CA PHE A 44 -6.04 -7.49 -7.13
C PHE A 44 -6.43 -7.55 -5.64
N ALA A 45 -7.07 -6.49 -5.13
CA ALA A 45 -7.45 -6.37 -3.73
C ALA A 45 -8.97 -6.20 -3.56
N PRO A 46 -9.80 -7.23 -3.82
CA PRO A 46 -11.27 -7.13 -3.75
C PRO A 46 -11.81 -6.85 -2.33
N CYS A 47 -10.99 -7.13 -1.30
CA CYS A 47 -11.31 -6.80 0.08
C CYS A 47 -11.12 -5.31 0.38
N LEU A 48 -10.29 -4.59 -0.39
CA LEU A 48 -10.05 -3.17 -0.20
C LEU A 48 -11.25 -2.40 -0.76
N LYS A 49 -11.87 -1.61 0.12
CA LYS A 49 -13.09 -0.84 -0.16
C LYS A 49 -12.94 0.57 0.37
N GLN A 50 -13.81 1.48 -0.07
CA GLN A 50 -13.82 2.86 0.41
C GLN A 50 -13.84 3.00 1.94
N GLU A 51 -14.47 2.08 2.67
CA GLU A 51 -14.50 2.05 4.14
C GLU A 51 -13.11 1.89 4.78
N HIS A 52 -12.15 1.31 4.05
CA HIS A 52 -10.76 1.16 4.48
C HIS A 52 -9.97 2.47 4.29
N LEU A 53 -10.30 3.24 3.25
CA LEU A 53 -9.69 4.52 2.97
C LEU A 53 -10.22 5.62 3.90
N ASN A 54 -11.54 5.63 4.08
CA ASN A 54 -12.27 6.65 4.82
C ASN A 54 -13.21 6.01 5.87
N PRO A 55 -12.67 5.39 6.93
CA PRO A 55 -13.48 4.76 7.97
C PRO A 55 -14.22 5.79 8.84
N ASN A 56 -15.49 5.51 9.15
CA ASN A 56 -16.29 6.24 10.14
C ASN A 56 -15.82 5.98 11.58
N THR A 57 -16.40 6.67 12.56
CA THR A 57 -15.98 6.60 13.98
C THR A 57 -15.96 5.18 14.54
N LYS A 58 -16.94 4.34 14.19
CA LYS A 58 -17.00 2.94 14.64
C LYS A 58 -16.02 2.05 13.86
N GLN A 59 -15.88 2.30 12.56
CA GLN A 59 -14.96 1.56 11.68
C GLN A 59 -13.49 1.79 12.05
N LYS A 60 -13.12 2.98 12.53
CA LYS A 60 -11.74 3.29 12.98
C LYS A 60 -11.22 2.35 14.08
N MET A 61 -12.12 1.81 14.90
CA MET A 61 -11.78 0.86 15.97
C MET A 61 -11.76 -0.60 15.49
N LYS A 62 -12.19 -0.88 14.26
CA LYS A 62 -12.19 -2.25 13.70
C LYS A 62 -10.80 -2.59 13.18
N VAL A 63 -10.02 -3.32 13.99
CA VAL A 63 -8.69 -3.84 13.62
C VAL A 63 -8.73 -4.63 12.30
N LYS A 64 -9.83 -5.35 12.04
CA LYS A 64 -10.04 -6.07 10.78
C LYS A 64 -9.86 -5.17 9.54
N LEU A 65 -10.36 -3.94 9.55
CA LEU A 65 -10.20 -3.02 8.41
C LEU A 65 -8.73 -2.61 8.23
N ALA A 66 -8.00 -2.38 9.32
CA ALA A 66 -6.56 -2.12 9.23
C ALA A 66 -5.80 -3.32 8.66
N ALA A 67 -6.08 -4.53 9.16
CA ALA A 67 -5.44 -5.76 8.71
C ALA A 67 -5.70 -6.04 7.23
N GLN A 68 -6.92 -5.78 6.73
CA GLN A 68 -7.24 -5.97 5.31
C GLN A 68 -6.45 -5.00 4.40
N VAL A 69 -6.20 -3.77 4.85
CA VAL A 69 -5.32 -2.82 4.12
C VAL A 69 -3.88 -3.30 4.08
N LEU A 70 -3.43 -3.93 5.15
CA LEU A 70 -2.05 -4.43 5.30
C LEU A 70 -1.88 -5.88 4.85
N SER A 71 -2.80 -6.40 4.04
CA SER A 71 -2.74 -7.80 3.59
C SER A 71 -1.78 -8.01 2.41
N HIS A 72 -1.32 -9.24 2.24
CA HIS A 72 -0.47 -9.65 1.12
C HIS A 72 -1.10 -9.37 -0.24
N SER A 73 -2.43 -9.47 -0.35
CA SER A 73 -3.16 -9.16 -1.59
C SER A 73 -2.99 -7.70 -2.04
N VAL A 74 -2.93 -6.77 -1.08
CA VAL A 74 -2.69 -5.35 -1.35
C VAL A 74 -1.24 -5.12 -1.76
N ALA A 75 -0.28 -5.73 -1.07
CA ALA A 75 1.13 -5.64 -1.48
C ALA A 75 1.37 -6.18 -2.90
N ALA A 76 0.85 -7.37 -3.20
CA ALA A 76 0.93 -7.99 -4.52
C ALA A 76 0.29 -7.11 -5.62
N GLY A 77 -0.88 -6.53 -5.33
CA GLY A 77 -1.53 -5.60 -6.25
C GLY A 77 -0.71 -4.34 -6.51
N ILE A 78 -0.11 -3.76 -5.48
CA ILE A 78 0.79 -2.59 -5.63
C ILE A 78 2.00 -2.96 -6.50
N TYR A 79 2.65 -4.11 -6.28
CA TYR A 79 3.76 -4.55 -7.15
C TYR A 79 3.33 -4.74 -8.60
N ALA A 80 2.17 -5.34 -8.83
CA ALA A 80 1.65 -5.55 -10.18
C ALA A 80 1.35 -4.22 -10.90
N LYS A 81 0.82 -3.24 -10.18
CA LYS A 81 0.55 -1.91 -10.76
C LYS A 81 1.82 -1.10 -11.02
N ILE A 82 2.85 -1.27 -10.20
CA ILE A 82 4.18 -0.72 -10.47
C ILE A 82 4.77 -1.36 -11.73
N SER A 83 4.69 -2.69 -11.87
CA SER A 83 5.26 -3.38 -13.05
C SER A 83 4.51 -3.06 -14.35
N GLN A 84 3.22 -2.73 -14.27
CA GLN A 84 2.42 -2.20 -15.37
C GLN A 84 2.72 -0.73 -15.70
N GLY A 85 3.48 -0.03 -14.85
CA GLY A 85 3.76 1.40 -15.01
C GLY A 85 2.57 2.31 -14.65
N GLU A 86 1.54 1.76 -13.99
CA GLU A 86 0.33 2.49 -13.58
C GLU A 86 0.49 3.15 -12.21
N LEU A 87 1.50 2.75 -11.43
CA LEU A 87 1.81 3.31 -10.12
C LEU A 87 3.29 3.68 -10.02
N SER A 88 3.59 4.73 -9.26
CA SER A 88 4.94 5.25 -9.08
C SER A 88 5.88 4.20 -8.46
N SER A 89 7.13 4.14 -8.94
CA SER A 89 8.15 3.22 -8.43
C SER A 89 8.44 3.37 -6.93
N GLU A 90 8.20 4.56 -6.38
CA GLU A 90 8.33 4.92 -4.97
C GLU A 90 7.35 4.12 -4.09
N ALA A 91 6.21 3.71 -4.65
CA ALA A 91 5.22 2.87 -3.99
C ALA A 91 5.74 1.46 -3.66
N VAL A 92 6.88 1.04 -4.25
CA VAL A 92 7.53 -0.22 -3.90
C VAL A 92 7.89 -0.28 -2.42
N THR A 93 8.22 0.87 -1.82
CA THR A 93 8.49 0.94 -0.37
C THR A 93 7.23 0.63 0.42
N THR A 94 6.09 1.20 0.02
CA THR A 94 4.80 0.90 0.65
C THR A 94 4.45 -0.58 0.52
N ALA A 95 4.64 -1.17 -0.65
CA ALA A 95 4.39 -2.61 -0.86
C ALA A 95 5.29 -3.47 0.03
N ASN A 96 6.59 -3.17 0.11
CA ASN A 96 7.53 -3.88 0.98
C ASN A 96 7.11 -3.81 2.45
N VAL A 97 6.70 -2.62 2.93
CA VAL A 97 6.24 -2.47 4.32
C VAL A 97 5.01 -3.32 4.58
N ILE A 98 4.02 -3.28 3.67
CA ILE A 98 2.79 -4.07 3.79
C ILE A 98 3.11 -5.58 3.76
N ALA A 99 3.96 -6.02 2.84
CA ALA A 99 4.33 -7.44 2.71
C ALA A 99 5.05 -8.00 3.94
N ASN A 100 5.75 -7.15 4.71
CA ASN A 100 6.40 -7.54 5.97
C ASN A 100 5.47 -7.47 7.19
N MET A 101 4.25 -6.94 7.04
CA MET A 101 3.28 -6.78 8.13
C MET A 101 2.20 -7.88 8.17
N ASP A 102 1.97 -8.59 7.06
CA ASP A 102 1.08 -9.77 6.98
C ASP A 102 1.79 -11.04 7.44
#